data_AF-A0A2A5VZH2-F1
#
_entry.id   AF-A0A2A5VZH2-F1
#
_cell.length_a   1.000
_cell.length_b   1.000
_cell.length_c   1.000
_cell.angle_alpha   90.00
_cell.angle_beta   90.00
_cell.angle_gamma   90.00
#
_symmetry.space_group_name_H-M   'P 1'
#
loop_
_entity.id
_entity.type
_entity.pdbx_description
1 polymer ?
#
loop_
_entity_poly.entity_id
_entity_poly.type
_entity_poly.pdbx_seq_one_letter_code
_entity_poly.pdbx_strand_id
1 'polypeptide(L)' 'MATNTGGGATVAASTAEGGSYLIEPGDTFARIAQQMGVSLQALLDANPGVDPRRLRIGQNIVVPTAE' A
#
# COMPACT_ATOMS: atom_id res chain seq x y z
N MET A 1 -41.27 14.49 15.57
CA MET A 1 -40.54 13.21 15.44
C MET A 1 -40.12 13.08 13.98
N ALA A 2 -38.86 13.38 13.67
CA ALA A 2 -38.31 13.25 12.33
C ALA A 2 -37.25 12.14 12.37
N THR A 3 -37.58 10.97 11.84
CA THR A 3 -36.64 9.84 11.73
C THR A 3 -36.21 9.70 10.28
N ASN A 4 -35.15 10.43 9.93
CA ASN A 4 -34.46 10.25 8.66
C ASN A 4 -33.39 9.15 8.87
N THR A 5 -33.70 7.90 8.52
CA THR A 5 -32.70 6.82 8.47
C THR A 5 -32.20 6.70 7.04
N GLY A 6 -31.13 7.43 6.75
CA GLY A 6 -30.34 7.30 5.52
C GLY A 6 -29.07 6.49 5.83
N GLY A 7 -28.78 5.52 4.97
CA GLY A 7 -27.58 4.69 5.05
C GLY A 7 -26.29 5.50 5.05
N GLY A 8 -25.29 4.97 5.75
CA GLY A 8 -23.93 5.43 5.70
C GLY A 8 -23.04 4.22 5.89
N ALA A 9 -22.36 3.82 4.82
CA ALA A 9 -21.26 2.90 4.89
C ALA A 9 -20.36 3.30 6.06
N THR A 10 -20.12 2.39 6.98
CA THR A 10 -19.08 2.55 7.99
C THR A 10 -17.74 2.48 7.28
N VAL A 11 -17.32 3.62 6.72
CA VAL A 11 -15.94 3.92 6.36
C VAL A 11 -15.13 3.97 7.66
N ALA A 12 -14.72 2.79 8.12
CA ALA A 12 -13.75 2.68 9.20
C ALA A 12 -12.37 2.97 8.65
N ALA A 13 -11.99 4.25 8.76
CA ALA A 13 -10.66 4.75 9.05
C ALA A 13 -9.49 4.26 8.18
N SER A 14 -9.25 5.05 7.13
CA SER A 14 -7.94 5.41 6.60
C SER A 14 -6.92 5.71 7.72
N THR A 15 -5.88 4.90 7.88
CA THR A 15 -4.57 5.31 8.44
C THR A 15 -3.49 4.34 7.95
N ALA A 16 -3.34 4.30 6.63
CA ALA A 16 -2.08 4.01 5.97
C ALA A 16 -2.19 4.83 4.69
N GLU A 17 -1.69 6.07 4.70
CA GLU A 17 -1.60 6.92 3.51
C GLU A 17 -0.54 6.29 2.60
N GLY A 18 -0.92 5.19 1.96
CA GLY A 18 -0.11 4.42 1.06
C GLY A 18 -1.01 3.68 0.09
N GLY A 19 -0.69 3.78 -1.20
CA GLY A 19 -1.36 3.03 -2.24
C GLY A 19 -1.03 1.54 -2.11
N SER A 20 -2.00 0.66 -2.31
CA SER A 20 -1.70 -0.77 -2.48
C SER A 20 -1.16 -1.03 -3.88
N TYR A 21 -0.06 -1.76 -3.98
CA TYR A 21 0.54 -2.17 -5.26
C TYR A 21 0.63 -3.69 -5.34
N LEU A 22 0.25 -4.22 -6.50
CA LEU A 22 0.33 -5.65 -6.79
C LEU A 22 1.63 -5.92 -7.54
N ILE A 23 2.50 -6.76 -6.99
CA ILE A 23 3.78 -7.11 -7.60
C ILE A 23 3.56 -7.78 -8.96
N GLU A 24 4.24 -7.27 -9.99
CA GLU A 24 4.24 -7.80 -11.34
C GLU A 24 5.51 -8.63 -11.63
N PRO A 25 5.51 -9.46 -12.69
CA PRO A 25 6.69 -10.22 -13.09
C PRO A 25 7.88 -9.31 -13.41
N GLY A 26 9.00 -9.51 -12.71
CA GLY A 26 10.23 -8.73 -12.91
C GLY A 26 10.35 -7.51 -11.98
N ASP A 27 9.37 -7.27 -11.13
CA ASP A 27 9.45 -6.24 -10.13
C ASP A 27 10.47 -6.54 -9.04
N THR A 28 11.04 -5.46 -8.53
CA THR A 28 11.86 -5.46 -7.33
C THR A 28 11.47 -4.23 -6.51
N PHE A 29 11.64 -4.29 -5.19
CA PHE A 29 11.38 -3.12 -4.35
C PHE A 29 12.21 -1.91 -4.78
N ALA A 30 13.43 -2.10 -5.30
CA ALA A 30 14.24 -1.00 -5.82
C ALA A 30 13.58 -0.31 -7.02
N ARG A 31 13.06 -1.07 -7.99
CA ARG A 31 12.37 -0.52 -9.17
C ARG A 31 11.04 0.12 -8.80
N ILE A 32 10.27 -0.52 -7.92
CA ILE A 32 8.99 0.01 -7.44
C ILE A 32 9.24 1.31 -6.69
N ALA A 33 10.22 1.35 -5.78
CA ALA A 33 10.57 2.55 -5.03
C ALA A 33 10.92 3.72 -5.97
N GLN A 34 11.77 3.47 -6.97
CA GLN A 34 12.12 4.47 -7.99
C GLN A 34 10.91 4.92 -8.82
N GLN A 35 10.06 4.00 -9.25
CA GLN A 35 8.88 4.30 -10.06
C GLN A 35 7.84 5.11 -9.29
N MET A 36 7.67 4.81 -8.01
CA MET A 36 6.71 5.46 -7.12
C MET A 36 7.28 6.71 -6.44
N GLY A 37 8.56 7.04 -6.68
CA GLY A 37 9.22 8.20 -6.09
C GLY A 37 9.41 8.10 -4.57
N VAL A 38 9.43 6.89 -4.01
CA VAL A 38 9.63 6.64 -2.57
C VAL A 38 11.03 6.09 -2.32
N SER A 39 11.52 6.20 -1.09
CA SER A 39 12.75 5.52 -0.71
C SER A 39 12.53 4.01 -0.54
N LEU A 40 13.55 3.20 -0.88
CA LEU A 40 13.51 1.76 -0.63
C LEU A 40 13.27 1.46 0.86
N GLN A 41 13.83 2.28 1.74
CA GLN A 41 13.66 2.17 3.18
C GLN A 41 12.20 2.40 3.59
N ALA A 42 11.56 3.46 3.09
CA ALA A 42 10.14 3.70 3.37
C ALA A 42 9.25 2.55 2.87
N LEU A 43 9.58 1.97 1.71
CA LEU A 43 8.86 0.81 1.18
C LEU A 43 9.06 -0.44 2.07
N LEU A 44 10.24 -0.64 2.64
CA LEU A 44 10.52 -1.71 3.60
C LEU A 44 9.80 -1.51 4.93
N ASP A 45 9.87 -0.31 5.49
CA ASP A 45 9.20 0.07 6.74
C ASP A 45 7.68 -0.04 6.62
N ALA A 46 7.10 0.28 5.46
CA ALA A 46 5.68 0.10 5.18
C ALA A 46 5.26 -1.39 5.04
N ASN A 47 6.22 -2.30 4.80
CA ASN A 47 5.96 -3.73 4.55
C ASN A 47 6.79 -4.63 5.48
N PRO A 48 6.60 -4.55 6.81
CA PRO A 48 7.34 -5.37 7.75
C PRO A 48 7.07 -6.87 7.48
N GLY A 49 8.14 -7.65 7.35
CA GLY A 49 8.07 -9.09 7.07
C GLY A 49 8.01 -9.45 5.58
N VAL A 50 7.99 -8.47 4.66
CA VAL A 50 8.19 -8.73 3.23
C VAL A 50 9.69 -8.73 2.93
N ASP A 51 10.18 -9.83 2.36
CA ASP A 51 11.57 -9.95 1.90
C ASP A 51 11.67 -9.46 0.44
N PRO A 52 12.41 -8.37 0.15
CA PRO A 52 12.61 -7.85 -1.20
C PRO A 52 13.24 -8.84 -2.17
N ARG A 53 13.94 -9.88 -1.66
CA ARG A 53 14.58 -10.91 -2.46
C ARG A 53 13.64 -12.07 -2.78
N ARG A 54 12.46 -12.11 -2.16
CA ARG A 54 11.48 -13.21 -2.27
C ARG A 54 10.08 -12.71 -2.56
N LEU A 55 9.98 -11.68 -3.39
CA LEU A 55 8.71 -11.14 -3.86
C LEU A 55 7.96 -12.17 -4.69
N ARG A 56 6.65 -12.24 -4.47
CA ARG A 56 5.76 -13.12 -5.25
C ARG A 56 4.93 -12.27 -6.21
N ILE A 57 4.82 -12.73 -7.44
CA ILE A 57 3.92 -12.12 -8.42
C ILE A 57 2.48 -12.22 -7.88
N GLY A 58 1.74 -11.12 -7.96
CA GLY A 58 0.40 -10.99 -7.38
C GLY A 58 0.38 -10.69 -5.88
N GLN A 59 1.54 -10.54 -5.23
CA GLN A 59 1.60 -10.13 -3.84
C GLN A 59 1.21 -8.66 -3.70
N ASN A 60 0.35 -8.37 -2.73
CA ASN A 60 0.01 -6.99 -2.38
C ASN A 60 1.06 -6.42 -1.43
N ILE A 61 1.57 -5.23 -1.74
CA ILE A 61 2.45 -4.44 -0.88
C ILE A 61 1.85 -3.05 -0.66
N VAL A 62 2.22 -2.42 0.44
CA VAL A 62 1.87 -1.04 0.77
C VAL A 62 2.96 -0.14 0.20
N VAL A 63 2.59 0.78 -0.68
CA VAL A 63 3.50 1.82 -1.17
C VAL A 63 3.17 3.11 -0.41
N PRO A 64 4.05 3.60 0.48
CA PRO A 64 3.80 4.83 1.22
C PRO A 64 3.64 6.02 0.26
N THR A 65 2.85 7.03 0.64
CA THR A 65 2.88 8.31 -0.10
C THR A 65 4.28 8.89 -0.03
N ALA A 66 4.82 9.22 -1.21
CA ALA A 66 6.16 9.79 -1.37
C ALA A 66 6.41 10.96 -0.41
N GLU A 67 7.62 11.00 0.16
CA GLU A 67 8.13 12.11 0.97
C GLU A 67 8.45 13.34 0.11
#